data_AF-A0A961M7U7-F1
#
_entry.id   AF-A0A961M7U7-F1
#
_cell.length_a   1.000
_cell.length_b   1.000
_cell.length_c   1.000
_cell.angle_alpha   90.00
_cell.angle_beta   90.00
_cell.angle_gamma   90.00
#
_symmetry.space_group_name_H-M   'P 1'
#
loop_
_entity.id
_entity.type
_entity.pdbx_description
1 polymer ?
#
loop_
_entity_poly.entity_id
_entity_poly.type
_entity_poly.pdbx_seq_one_letter_code
_entity_poly.pdbx_strand_id
1 'polypeptide(L)'
;MRLFKFSALAAAVALAGCVDVDLTTTITGADSAQVSGYMEIQRQMLDMMGGSEAFCDQAEGGTLTVTDTTARCDMVVNGTFAEVFQGDEPKPTATDQGDGTVLVSFPIGAMTADSAEMRNDPQSAAMMRPMLEGHTFTVRVAGAEIVSSNGEIAADGHSASFTMPLVEMLNPEFNPPATFDTVVRY
;
A
#
# COMPACT_ATOMS: atom_id res chain seq x y z
N MET A 1 -23.48 -6.37 13.03
CA MET A 1 -22.45 -5.36 13.33
C MET A 1 -21.32 -6.03 14.11
N ARG A 2 -20.32 -6.57 13.40
CA ARG A 2 -19.04 -6.96 14.00
C ARG A 2 -18.08 -5.82 13.66
N LEU A 3 -17.56 -5.16 14.69
CA LEU A 3 -16.59 -4.09 14.56
C LEU A 3 -15.25 -4.72 14.11
N PHE A 4 -14.97 -4.62 12.81
CA PHE A 4 -13.68 -4.94 12.23
C PHE A 4 -12.69 -3.87 12.66
N LYS A 5 -11.69 -4.28 13.44
CA LYS A 5 -10.61 -3.41 13.89
C LYS A 5 -9.39 -3.71 13.03
N PHE A 6 -9.36 -3.12 11.84
CA PHE A 6 -8.11 -2.72 11.22
C PHE A 6 -7.43 -1.77 12.20
N SER A 7 -6.72 -2.33 13.17
CA SER A 7 -5.98 -1.57 14.14
C SER A 7 -4.85 -0.94 13.36
N ALA A 8 -4.86 0.39 13.31
CA ALA A 8 -3.90 1.28 12.68
C ALA A 8 -2.43 1.11 13.14
N LEU A 9 -2.10 0.00 13.80
CA LEU A 9 -0.74 -0.34 14.19
C LEU A 9 0.13 -0.80 13.01
N ALA A 10 -0.47 -1.18 11.88
CA ALA A 10 0.30 -1.61 10.71
C ALA A 10 0.90 -0.40 9.97
N ALA A 11 0.17 0.69 9.71
CA ALA A 11 0.63 1.72 8.79
C ALA A 11 1.87 2.52 9.28
N ALA A 12 1.98 2.79 10.58
CA ALA A 12 3.08 3.59 11.14
C ALA A 12 4.35 2.77 11.48
N VAL A 13 4.24 1.45 11.62
CA VAL A 13 5.39 0.55 11.83
C VAL A 13 5.79 -0.18 10.54
N ALA A 14 4.89 -0.29 9.55
CA ALA A 14 5.11 -1.06 8.32
C ALA A 14 6.14 -0.47 7.38
N LEU A 15 6.36 0.84 7.31
CA LEU A 15 7.37 1.37 6.37
C LEU A 15 8.82 1.09 6.79
N ALA A 16 9.08 0.78 8.06
CA ALA A 16 10.42 0.38 8.53
C ALA A 16 10.61 -1.15 8.60
N GLY A 17 9.54 -1.94 8.47
CA GLY A 17 9.56 -3.39 8.65
C GLY A 17 9.16 -4.23 7.43
N CYS A 18 8.43 -3.64 6.48
CA CYS A 18 8.07 -4.29 5.22
C CYS A 18 9.20 -4.12 4.21
N VAL A 19 9.69 -5.26 3.77
CA VAL A 19 10.72 -5.46 2.76
C VAL A 19 10.13 -5.10 1.41
N ASP A 20 8.94 -5.58 1.04
CA ASP A 20 8.28 -5.16 -0.20
C ASP A 20 6.77 -5.08 -0.01
N VAL A 21 6.16 -4.10 -0.69
CA VAL A 21 4.72 -3.87 -0.70
C VAL A 21 4.25 -3.67 -2.15
N ASP A 22 3.35 -4.53 -2.61
CA ASP A 22 2.58 -4.32 -3.84
C ASP A 22 1.10 -4.43 -3.49
N LEU A 23 0.38 -3.32 -3.67
CA LEU A 23 -1.06 -3.23 -3.44
C LEU A 23 -1.76 -2.86 -4.74
N THR A 24 -2.76 -3.63 -5.11
CA THR A 24 -3.62 -3.40 -6.26
C THR A 24 -5.06 -3.21 -5.77
N THR A 25 -5.63 -2.05 -6.07
CA THR A 25 -7.05 -1.76 -5.88
C THR A 25 -7.77 -1.88 -7.22
N THR A 26 -8.59 -2.91 -7.36
CA THR A 26 -9.45 -3.13 -8.53
C THR A 26 -10.84 -2.58 -8.25
N ILE A 27 -11.27 -1.58 -9.01
CA ILE A 27 -12.63 -1.05 -8.91
C ILE A 27 -13.59 -1.97 -9.67
N THR A 28 -14.64 -2.44 -8.99
CA THR A 28 -15.60 -3.43 -9.50
C THR A 28 -17.01 -2.88 -9.65
N GLY A 29 -17.25 -1.65 -9.18
CA GLY A 29 -18.55 -1.00 -9.20
C GLY A 29 -18.49 0.46 -8.76
N ALA A 30 -19.65 1.10 -8.72
CA ALA A 30 -19.79 2.50 -8.27
C ALA A 30 -19.32 2.72 -6.82
N ASP A 31 -19.47 1.70 -5.97
CA ASP A 31 -19.17 1.76 -4.54
C ASP A 31 -18.35 0.56 -4.05
N SER A 32 -17.88 -0.30 -4.96
CA SER A 32 -17.23 -1.58 -4.63
C SER A 32 -15.85 -1.73 -5.26
N ALA A 33 -14.96 -2.35 -4.51
CA ALA A 33 -13.62 -2.67 -4.94
C ALA A 33 -13.11 -3.97 -4.33
N GLN A 34 -12.08 -4.51 -4.96
CA GLN A 34 -11.21 -5.54 -4.43
C GLN A 34 -9.83 -4.92 -4.19
N VAL A 35 -9.31 -5.04 -2.98
CA VAL A 35 -7.90 -4.75 -2.68
C VAL A 35 -7.18 -6.09 -2.59
N SER A 36 -6.17 -6.28 -3.43
CA SER A 36 -5.28 -7.42 -3.38
C SER A 36 -3.84 -6.97 -3.34
N GLY A 37 -2.95 -7.79 -2.78
CA GLY A 37 -1.55 -7.43 -2.71
C GLY A 37 -0.77 -8.34 -1.81
N TYR A 38 0.48 -7.96 -1.55
CA TYR A 38 1.30 -8.64 -0.58
C TYR A 38 2.15 -7.69 0.23
N MET A 39 2.49 -8.14 1.43
CA MET A 39 3.53 -7.57 2.26
C MET A 39 4.56 -8.65 2.54
N GLU A 40 5.84 -8.34 2.36
CA GLU A 40 6.94 -9.24 2.69
C GLU A 40 7.78 -8.65 3.83
N ILE A 41 8.20 -9.49 4.77
CA ILE A 41 9.11 -9.14 5.87
C ILE A 41 10.21 -10.18 6.01
N GLN A 42 11.29 -9.84 6.70
CA GLN A 42 12.29 -10.83 7.10
C GLN A 42 11.72 -11.77 8.16
N ARG A 43 12.11 -13.06 8.12
CA ARG A 43 11.61 -14.07 9.08
C ARG A 43 11.89 -13.71 10.54
N GLN A 44 13.06 -13.14 10.83
CA GLN A 44 13.41 -12.68 12.17
C GLN A 44 12.42 -11.60 12.67
N MET A 45 11.88 -10.78 11.77
CA MET A 45 10.92 -9.74 12.11
C MET A 45 9.54 -10.33 12.44
N LEU A 46 9.14 -11.40 11.76
CA LEU A 46 7.91 -12.13 12.09
C LEU A 46 7.92 -12.61 13.55
N ASP A 47 9.04 -13.18 13.99
CA ASP A 47 9.21 -13.67 15.36
C ASP A 47 9.14 -12.53 16.38
N MET A 48 9.66 -11.34 16.03
CA MET A 48 9.60 -10.14 16.87
C MET A 48 8.19 -9.53 16.94
N MET A 49 7.39 -9.65 15.88
CA MET A 49 6.03 -9.11 15.78
C MET A 49 4.98 -9.95 16.52
N GLY A 50 5.38 -11.03 17.19
CA GLY A 50 4.48 -11.94 17.89
C GLY A 50 3.95 -13.08 17.02
N GLY A 51 4.54 -13.30 15.85
CA GLY A 51 4.29 -14.46 15.00
C GLY A 51 3.28 -14.24 13.88
N SER A 52 2.89 -15.35 13.26
CA SER A 52 2.13 -15.43 12.01
C SER A 52 0.75 -14.77 12.05
N GLU A 53 -0.03 -14.95 13.12
CA GLU A 53 -1.38 -14.40 13.22
C GLU A 53 -1.39 -12.88 13.38
N ALA A 54 -0.36 -12.32 14.05
CA ALA A 54 -0.23 -10.88 14.23
C ALA A 54 0.18 -10.15 12.94
N PHE A 55 0.92 -10.83 12.07
CA PHE A 55 1.37 -10.30 10.78
C PHE A 55 0.36 -10.55 9.65
N CYS A 56 -0.29 -11.71 9.64
CA CYS A 56 -1.17 -12.14 8.56
C CYS A 56 -2.40 -12.84 9.12
N ASP A 57 -3.50 -12.09 9.27
CA ASP A 57 -4.76 -12.63 9.72
C ASP A 57 -5.50 -13.35 8.58
N GLN A 58 -5.62 -14.67 8.70
CA GLN A 58 -6.34 -15.50 7.73
C GLN A 58 -7.86 -15.25 7.75
N ALA A 59 -8.41 -14.79 8.87
CA ALA A 59 -9.83 -14.44 8.97
C ALA A 59 -10.17 -13.17 8.19
N GLU A 60 -9.17 -12.34 7.88
CA GLU A 60 -9.30 -11.09 7.11
C GLU A 60 -8.87 -11.24 5.64
N GLY A 61 -8.71 -12.48 5.16
CA GLY A 61 -8.33 -12.75 3.77
C GLY A 61 -6.83 -12.82 3.51
N GLY A 62 -6.02 -12.90 4.57
CA GLY A 62 -4.58 -13.11 4.49
C GLY A 62 -4.20 -14.57 4.21
N THR A 63 -3.15 -14.79 3.44
CA THR A 63 -2.50 -16.08 3.22
C THR A 63 -1.01 -15.92 3.48
N LEU A 64 -0.52 -16.60 4.52
CA LEU A 64 0.87 -16.51 4.93
C LEU A 64 1.73 -17.58 4.24
N THR A 65 2.81 -17.14 3.59
CA THR A 65 3.88 -17.97 3.06
C THR A 65 5.17 -17.67 3.80
N VAL A 66 5.80 -18.67 4.42
CA VAL A 66 7.06 -18.50 5.16
C VAL A 66 8.17 -19.31 4.50
N THR A 67 9.30 -18.66 4.26
CA THR A 67 10.55 -19.28 3.76
C THR A 67 11.60 -19.31 4.87
N ASP A 68 12.83 -19.72 4.56
CA ASP A 68 13.93 -19.67 5.52
C ASP A 68 14.35 -18.23 5.85
N THR A 69 14.13 -17.28 4.94
CA THR A 69 14.62 -15.89 5.06
C THR A 69 13.50 -14.86 5.19
N THR A 70 12.31 -15.14 4.64
CA THR A 70 11.21 -14.17 4.52
C THR A 70 9.87 -14.76 4.95
N ALA A 71 8.94 -13.88 5.31
CA ALA A 71 7.54 -14.18 5.50
C ALA A 71 6.71 -13.21 4.66
N ARG A 72 5.81 -13.74 3.84
CA ARG A 72 4.97 -12.99 2.92
C ARG A 72 3.51 -13.23 3.27
N CYS A 73 2.76 -12.14 3.49
CA CYS A 73 1.32 -12.19 3.62
C CYS A 73 0.70 -11.69 2.32
N ASP A 74 0.04 -12.59 1.59
CA ASP A 74 -0.81 -12.22 0.45
C ASP A 74 -2.21 -11.92 0.97
N MET A 75 -2.77 -10.76 0.64
CA MET A 75 -4.06 -10.30 1.12
C MET A 75 -5.03 -10.09 -0.04
N VAL A 76 -6.28 -10.51 0.13
CA VAL A 76 -7.38 -10.19 -0.78
C VAL A 76 -8.62 -9.84 0.02
N VAL A 77 -9.07 -8.60 -0.10
CA VAL A 77 -10.27 -8.07 0.57
C VAL A 77 -11.23 -7.55 -0.49
N ASN A 78 -12.50 -7.91 -0.37
CA ASN A 78 -13.57 -7.45 -1.26
C ASN A 78 -14.63 -6.76 -0.43
N GLY A 79 -15.17 -5.64 -0.93
CA GLY A 79 -16.24 -4.94 -0.25
C GLY A 79 -16.53 -3.59 -0.85
N THR A 80 -17.26 -2.77 -0.09
CA THR A 80 -17.47 -1.36 -0.41
C THR A 80 -16.18 -0.56 -0.22
N PHE A 81 -16.09 0.64 -0.80
CA PHE A 81 -14.95 1.54 -0.57
C PHE A 81 -14.70 1.81 0.91
N ALA A 82 -15.76 1.93 1.71
CA ALA A 82 -15.64 2.13 3.16
C ALA A 82 -15.11 0.89 3.90
N GLU A 83 -15.36 -0.31 3.37
CA GLU A 83 -14.90 -1.57 3.94
C GLU A 83 -13.47 -1.93 3.51
N VAL A 84 -13.05 -1.54 2.30
CA VAL A 84 -11.69 -1.86 1.82
C VAL A 84 -10.67 -0.77 2.15
N PHE A 85 -11.08 0.50 2.25
CA PHE A 85 -10.22 1.61 2.70
C PHE A 85 -10.42 1.89 4.19
N GLN A 86 -10.18 0.87 5.00
CA GLN A 86 -10.15 0.98 6.45
C GLN A 86 -8.79 1.49 6.95
N GLY A 87 -8.78 2.01 8.17
CA GLY A 87 -7.58 2.56 8.82
C GLY A 87 -7.74 4.01 9.26
N ASP A 88 -6.77 4.46 10.03
CA ASP A 88 -6.62 5.86 10.42
C ASP A 88 -6.06 6.68 9.25
N GLU A 89 -6.28 7.99 9.27
CA GLU A 89 -5.72 8.88 8.24
C GLU A 89 -4.20 8.98 8.37
N PRO A 90 -3.45 9.06 7.24
CA PRO A 90 -3.94 9.21 5.87
C PRO A 90 -4.27 7.88 5.18
N LYS A 91 -5.40 7.83 4.45
CA LYS A 91 -5.87 6.63 3.74
C LYS A 91 -6.36 6.91 2.32
N PRO A 92 -6.41 5.91 1.43
CA PRO A 92 -6.94 6.08 0.09
C PRO A 92 -8.44 6.43 0.11
N THR A 93 -8.89 7.10 -0.94
CA THR A 93 -10.30 7.42 -1.15
C THR A 93 -10.73 7.04 -2.55
N ALA A 94 -12.00 6.68 -2.71
CA ALA A 94 -12.63 6.47 -4.01
C ALA A 94 -13.98 7.17 -4.06
N THR A 95 -14.28 7.84 -5.17
CA THR A 95 -15.51 8.60 -5.36
C THR A 95 -16.08 8.34 -6.75
N ASP A 96 -17.29 7.79 -6.80
CA ASP A 96 -18.08 7.67 -8.03
C ASP A 96 -18.33 9.05 -8.66
N GLN A 97 -18.10 9.15 -9.96
CA GLN A 97 -18.35 10.35 -10.76
C GLN A 97 -19.73 10.35 -11.41
N GLY A 98 -20.47 9.22 -11.35
CA GLY A 98 -21.83 9.09 -11.86
C GLY A 98 -21.93 8.84 -13.37
N ASP A 99 -20.80 8.67 -14.06
CA ASP A 99 -20.69 8.37 -15.50
C ASP A 99 -20.06 6.98 -15.76
N GLY A 100 -20.13 6.10 -14.75
CA GLY A 100 -19.48 4.79 -14.78
C GLY A 100 -17.98 4.86 -14.54
N THR A 101 -17.47 5.97 -13.99
CA THR A 101 -16.07 6.11 -13.59
C THR A 101 -15.94 6.47 -12.12
N VAL A 102 -14.83 6.05 -11.53
CA VAL A 102 -14.46 6.31 -10.14
C VAL A 102 -13.12 7.03 -10.12
N LEU A 103 -13.03 8.11 -9.35
CA LEU A 103 -11.76 8.73 -9.01
C LEU A 103 -11.21 8.05 -7.76
N VAL A 104 -10.04 7.43 -7.89
CA VAL A 104 -9.27 6.85 -6.79
C VAL A 104 -8.09 7.76 -6.48
N SER A 105 -7.92 8.13 -5.21
CA SER A 105 -6.84 9.00 -4.75
C SER A 105 -6.09 8.37 -3.59
N PHE A 106 -4.77 8.18 -3.76
CA PHE A 106 -3.85 7.74 -2.72
C PHE A 106 -3.05 8.95 -2.21
N PRO A 107 -3.12 9.29 -0.91
CA PRO A 107 -2.43 10.46 -0.36
C PRO A 107 -0.94 10.17 -0.07
N ILE A 108 -0.15 9.90 -1.13
CA ILE A 108 1.27 9.49 -1.03
C ILE A 108 2.10 10.46 -0.17
N GLY A 109 1.92 11.77 -0.35
CA GLY A 109 2.66 12.78 0.41
C GLY A 109 2.38 12.72 1.91
N ALA A 110 1.13 12.43 2.30
CA ALA A 110 0.77 12.28 3.70
C ALA A 110 1.24 10.92 4.26
N MET A 111 1.11 9.83 3.50
CA MET A 111 1.57 8.49 3.91
C MET A 111 3.08 8.42 4.13
N THR A 112 3.83 9.28 3.45
CA THR A 112 5.30 9.34 3.56
C THR A 112 5.77 10.47 4.48
N ALA A 113 4.87 11.24 5.09
CA ALA A 113 5.23 12.40 5.92
C ALA A 113 6.06 12.01 7.15
N ASP A 114 5.73 10.89 7.80
CA ASP A 114 6.45 10.40 8.98
C ASP A 114 7.90 9.99 8.67
N SER A 115 8.19 9.66 7.41
CA SER A 115 9.57 9.38 6.97
C SER A 115 10.44 10.63 6.85
N ALA A 116 9.86 11.83 6.91
CA ALA A 116 10.61 13.07 6.80
C ALA A 116 11.59 13.25 7.97
N GLU A 117 11.23 12.85 9.19
CA GLU A 117 12.15 12.90 10.33
C GLU A 117 13.37 12.01 10.10
N MET A 118 13.16 10.78 9.63
CA MET A 118 14.23 9.82 9.34
C MET A 118 15.14 10.30 8.20
N ARG A 119 14.56 10.91 7.17
CA ARG A 119 15.28 11.51 6.03
C ARG A 119 16.17 12.68 6.44
N ASN A 120 15.70 13.47 7.40
CA ASN A 120 16.39 14.68 7.86
C ASN A 120 17.50 14.39 8.88
N ASP A 121 17.58 13.18 9.44
CA ASP A 121 18.68 12.72 10.29
C ASP A 121 19.67 11.83 9.52
N PRO A 122 20.89 12.32 9.21
CA PRO A 122 21.91 11.56 8.49
C PRO A 122 22.33 10.25 9.15
N GLN A 123 22.27 10.16 10.49
CA GLN A 123 22.65 8.95 11.21
C GLN A 123 21.59 7.87 11.04
N SER A 124 20.31 8.23 11.21
CA SER A 124 19.18 7.31 11.01
C SER A 124 19.08 6.86 9.55
N ALA A 125 19.24 7.78 8.60
CA ALA A 125 19.25 7.45 7.18
C ALA A 125 20.39 6.48 6.79
N ALA A 126 21.60 6.66 7.34
CA ALA A 126 22.72 5.77 7.08
C ALA A 126 22.49 4.34 7.62
N MET A 127 21.81 4.23 8.76
CA MET A 127 21.48 2.94 9.37
C MET A 127 20.37 2.20 8.60
N MET A 128 19.35 2.91 8.11
CA MET A 128 18.21 2.31 7.41
C MET A 128 18.45 2.02 5.94
N ARG A 129 19.37 2.75 5.29
CA ARG A 129 19.68 2.56 3.86
C ARG A 129 19.86 1.10 3.45
N PRO A 130 20.72 0.28 4.09
CA PRO A 130 20.89 -1.12 3.71
C PRO A 130 19.64 -1.98 3.93
N MET A 131 18.67 -1.54 4.73
CA MET A 131 17.39 -2.23 4.94
C MET A 131 16.35 -1.88 3.87
N LEU A 132 16.49 -0.75 3.17
CA LEU A 132 15.56 -0.28 2.14
C LEU A 132 16.12 -0.45 0.70
N GLU A 133 17.40 -0.76 0.58
CA GLU A 133 18.04 -1.02 -0.71
C GLU A 133 17.45 -2.25 -1.39
N GLY A 134 17.07 -2.11 -2.67
CA GLY A 134 16.46 -3.19 -3.44
C GLY A 134 14.95 -3.35 -3.24
N HIS A 135 14.36 -2.56 -2.34
CA HIS A 135 12.96 -2.67 -1.94
C HIS A 135 12.09 -1.58 -2.53
N THR A 136 10.83 -1.92 -2.78
CA THR A 136 9.88 -1.05 -3.48
C THR A 136 8.53 -0.99 -2.78
N PHE A 137 7.92 0.19 -2.90
CA PHE A 137 6.51 0.41 -2.62
C PHE A 137 5.79 0.63 -3.93
N THR A 138 4.84 -0.24 -4.24
CA THR A 138 3.98 -0.14 -5.42
C THR A 138 2.51 -0.09 -5.02
N VAL A 139 1.82 0.93 -5.51
CA VAL A 139 0.36 0.99 -5.49
C VAL A 139 -0.16 0.99 -6.91
N ARG A 140 -1.25 0.27 -7.14
CA ARG A 140 -1.88 0.11 -8.45
C ARG A 140 -3.38 0.28 -8.34
N VAL A 141 -3.96 0.96 -9.30
CA VAL A 141 -5.41 1.05 -9.52
C VAL A 141 -5.72 0.29 -10.80
N ALA A 142 -6.71 -0.59 -10.76
CA ALA A 142 -7.15 -1.39 -11.89
C ALA A 142 -8.67 -1.33 -12.05
N GLY A 143 -9.16 -1.65 -13.25
CA GLY A 143 -10.58 -1.71 -13.56
C GLY A 143 -10.81 -2.09 -15.03
N ALA A 144 -11.98 -1.73 -15.56
CA ALA A 144 -12.33 -1.99 -16.94
C ALA A 144 -11.49 -1.15 -17.93
N GLU A 145 -11.14 0.09 -17.59
CA GLU A 145 -10.30 0.97 -18.42
C GLU A 145 -9.79 2.14 -17.58
N ILE A 146 -8.53 2.53 -17.73
CA ILE A 146 -7.98 3.74 -17.13
C ILE A 146 -8.27 4.93 -18.05
N VAL A 147 -9.08 5.87 -17.55
CA VAL A 147 -9.45 7.10 -18.27
C VAL A 147 -8.35 8.15 -18.15
N SER A 148 -7.77 8.30 -16.95
CA SER A 148 -6.62 9.17 -16.72
C SER A 148 -5.89 8.77 -15.45
N SER A 149 -4.59 9.05 -15.39
CA SER A 149 -3.78 8.85 -14.20
C SER A 149 -2.60 9.81 -14.20
N ASN A 150 -2.13 10.20 -13.02
CA ASN A 150 -0.85 10.88 -12.85
C ASN A 150 0.32 9.91 -12.58
N GLY A 151 0.08 8.59 -12.58
CA GLY A 151 1.08 7.54 -12.54
C GLY A 151 1.37 6.91 -13.91
N GLU A 152 1.97 5.73 -13.90
CA GLU A 152 2.28 4.95 -15.09
C GLU A 152 1.09 4.08 -15.48
N ILE A 153 0.54 4.28 -16.69
CA ILE A 153 -0.55 3.46 -17.23
C ILE A 153 0.06 2.25 -17.96
N ALA A 154 -0.42 1.04 -17.64
CA ALA A 154 -0.01 -0.18 -18.29
C ALA A 154 -0.33 -0.18 -19.79
N ALA A 155 0.42 -0.94 -20.58
CA ALA A 155 0.26 -1.00 -22.03
C ALA A 155 -1.12 -1.51 -22.48
N ASP A 156 -1.81 -2.27 -21.63
CA ASP A 156 -3.16 -2.77 -21.86
C ASP A 156 -4.25 -1.75 -21.52
N GLY A 157 -3.90 -0.62 -20.88
CA GLY A 157 -4.82 0.44 -20.49
C GLY A 157 -5.75 0.07 -19.32
N HIS A 158 -5.55 -1.07 -18.67
CA HIS A 158 -6.46 -1.57 -17.61
C HIS A 158 -5.97 -1.30 -16.19
N SER A 159 -4.73 -0.81 -16.04
CA SER A 159 -4.19 -0.44 -14.74
C SER A 159 -3.26 0.77 -14.82
N ALA A 160 -3.19 1.51 -13.72
CA ALA A 160 -2.20 2.55 -13.49
C ALA A 160 -1.47 2.29 -12.17
N SER A 161 -0.17 2.54 -12.14
CA SER A 161 0.65 2.31 -10.95
C SER A 161 1.52 3.51 -10.60
N PHE A 162 1.79 3.63 -9.30
CA PHE A 162 2.85 4.44 -8.75
C PHE A 162 3.81 3.51 -8.01
N THR A 163 5.06 3.48 -8.47
CA THR A 163 6.13 2.69 -7.87
C THR A 163 7.24 3.61 -7.41
N MET A 164 7.74 3.39 -6.20
CA MET A 164 8.89 4.10 -5.67
C MET A 164 9.86 3.15 -4.98
N PRO A 165 11.18 3.29 -5.22
CA PRO A 165 12.17 2.62 -4.39
C PRO A 165 12.11 3.17 -2.98
N LEU A 166 12.08 2.31 -1.96
CA LEU A 166 12.02 2.75 -0.56
C LEU A 166 13.27 3.54 -0.16
N VAL A 167 14.42 3.24 -0.76
CA VAL A 167 15.68 3.99 -0.52
C VAL A 167 15.58 5.48 -0.89
N GLU A 168 14.73 5.84 -1.86
CA GLU A 168 14.51 7.26 -2.22
C GLU A 168 13.85 8.03 -1.09
N MET A 169 13.11 7.37 -0.20
CA MET A 169 12.51 8.04 0.96
C MET A 169 13.55 8.60 1.94
N LEU A 170 14.80 8.12 1.89
CA LEU A 170 15.92 8.62 2.68
C LEU A 170 16.69 9.76 1.99
N ASN A 171 16.36 10.09 0.75
CA ASN A 171 17.00 11.16 0.01
C ASN A 171 16.37 12.51 0.42
N PRO A 172 17.14 13.49 0.94
CA PRO A 172 16.60 14.81 1.33
C PRO A 172 15.98 15.59 0.17
N GLU A 173 16.35 15.28 -1.07
CA GLU A 173 15.78 15.89 -2.28
C GLU A 173 14.50 15.17 -2.77
N PHE A 174 14.13 14.06 -2.14
CA PHE A 174 12.95 13.30 -2.51
C PHE A 174 11.67 14.06 -2.17
N ASN A 175 10.90 14.37 -3.21
CA ASN A 175 9.61 15.05 -3.11
C ASN A 175 8.52 14.16 -3.73
N PRO A 176 7.82 13.33 -2.93
CA PRO A 176 6.74 12.50 -3.44
C PRO A 176 5.59 13.39 -3.96
N PRO A 177 4.79 12.90 -4.94
CA PRO A 177 3.56 13.58 -5.29
C PRO A 177 2.63 13.66 -4.07
N ALA A 178 1.84 14.72 -3.96
CA ALA A 178 0.86 14.84 -2.88
C ALA A 178 -0.15 13.67 -2.93
N THR A 179 -0.63 13.37 -4.14
CA THR A 179 -1.59 12.31 -4.42
C THR A 179 -1.19 11.50 -5.65
N PHE A 180 -1.49 10.21 -5.64
CA PHE A 180 -1.59 9.38 -6.83
C PHE A 180 -3.08 9.25 -7.17
N ASP A 181 -3.50 9.94 -8.24
CA ASP A 181 -4.89 10.09 -8.66
C ASP A 181 -5.12 9.33 -9.97
N THR A 182 -6.15 8.49 -9.99
CA THR A 182 -6.51 7.69 -11.16
C THR A 182 -8.03 7.69 -11.33
N VAL A 183 -8.48 8.06 -12.52
CA VAL A 183 -9.87 7.90 -12.95
C VAL A 183 -9.98 6.60 -13.73
N VAL A 184 -10.83 5.69 -13.24
CA VAL A 184 -10.97 4.34 -13.77
C VAL A 184 -12.45 4.02 -14.02
N ARG A 185 -12.72 3.36 -15.15
CA ARG A 185 -14.02 2.79 -15.48
C ARG A 185 -14.16 1.42 -14.82
N TYR A 186 -15.34 1.10 -14.31
CA TYR A 186 -15.67 -0.18 -13.69
C TYR A 186 -16.73 -0.96 -14.48
#